data_AF-B7FR88-F1
#
_entry.id   AF-B7FR88-F1
#
_cell.length_a   1.000
_cell.length_b   1.000
_cell.length_c   1.000
_cell.angle_alpha   90.00
_cell.angle_beta   90.00
_cell.angle_gamma   90.00
#
_symmetry.space_group_name_H-M   'P 1'
#
loop_
_entity.id
_entity.type
_entity.pdbx_description
1 polymer ?
#
loop_
_entity_poly.entity_id
_entity_poly.type
_entity_poly.pdbx_seq_one_letter_code
_entity_poly.pdbx_strand_id
1 'polypeptide(L)'
;MVESPSRSLFKKAGFVFTIALSLWAITDENISVGKALQQHEPSLRVFRSLLEVNLLFFCTAAALFVWSKTIGQSTIEALLFQPLKLSGAHPENADRHVYAMTEVNDDEVLQEDDALDADYASDGEVDRQEDLDEKLYIPTAASVANAALNMLFTILVVLFLFTLSSISTAKHSVEEVASNTNSSGLWDLFSRVTAPVFPLLLFLYFLLRAIFPWRRKRSFWAVVFMTMSAPWHPVDFRDGFIGDIITSSVRPMQDIAFTVFYILSGLRGWWSREYRDGNFIDSADASVPAMERSWLLHTVVLPMCMVSPLWWRFLQNLRQSYDSKQRWPHLGNALKYCFAAQIAMFGVFNPDQKKSVLWLTSFVGATLYQLWWDIFMDWCLLVRVDERWKLRSTRLYTKTSVYWIICGANLVLRFCWTLSFVPPRYLNASGVLKESFSGDVKNILGPFIASAEIVRRALWGLLRFEWEATKRYSDRKSSFDESQDGLRNEIELTPMKIKQDEYRKSSNAFSVGHSWKMSSMNEVQIIGELGVYATAFWLIGTLAAAHRGTL
;
A
#
# COMPACT_ATOMS: atom_id res chain seq x y z
N MET A 1 8.48 25.77 -26.46
CA MET A 1 9.18 24.51 -26.17
C MET A 1 8.36 23.72 -25.17
N VAL A 2 7.74 22.62 -25.58
CA VAL A 2 7.00 21.74 -24.66
C VAL A 2 8.03 21.05 -23.77
N GLU A 3 7.97 21.33 -22.47
CA GLU A 3 8.91 20.76 -21.51
C GLU A 3 8.69 19.25 -21.39
N SER A 4 9.77 18.45 -21.41
CA SER A 4 9.62 16.99 -21.33
C SER A 4 8.92 16.61 -20.01
N PRO A 5 8.03 15.61 -20.01
CA PRO A 5 7.30 15.18 -18.81
C PRO A 5 8.23 14.87 -17.62
N SER A 6 9.45 14.40 -17.90
CA SER A 6 10.50 14.16 -16.91
C SER A 6 11.02 15.45 -16.26
N ARG A 7 11.32 16.50 -17.04
CA ARG A 7 11.82 17.78 -16.50
C ARG A 7 10.76 18.48 -15.65
N SER A 8 9.50 18.42 -16.07
CA SER A 8 8.37 18.95 -15.29
C SER A 8 8.23 18.22 -13.94
N LEU A 9 8.34 16.89 -13.93
CA LEU A 9 8.29 16.07 -12.71
C LEU A 9 9.41 16.45 -11.73
N PHE A 10 10.66 16.55 -12.20
CA PHE A 10 11.81 16.91 -11.36
C PHE A 10 11.71 18.32 -10.79
N LYS A 11 11.29 19.31 -11.59
CA LYS A 11 11.08 20.68 -11.11
C LYS A 11 10.02 20.75 -9.99
N LYS A 12 8.89 20.06 -10.19
CA LYS A 12 7.84 19.98 -9.17
C LYS A 12 8.31 19.28 -7.89
N ALA A 13 9.04 18.17 -8.03
CA ALA A 13 9.63 17.49 -6.89
C ALA A 13 10.59 18.40 -6.10
N GLY A 14 11.41 19.19 -6.81
CA GLY A 14 12.27 20.21 -6.20
C GLY A 14 11.48 21.25 -5.41
N PHE A 15 10.38 21.78 -5.96
CA PHE A 15 9.54 22.75 -5.27
C PHE A 15 8.85 22.19 -4.01
N VAL A 16 8.33 20.96 -4.11
CA VAL A 16 7.76 20.22 -2.96
C VAL A 16 8.82 20.03 -1.87
N PHE A 17 10.05 19.68 -2.25
CA PHE A 17 11.17 19.53 -1.32
C PHE A 17 11.55 20.86 -0.65
N THR A 18 11.55 21.98 -1.39
CA THR A 18 11.78 23.31 -0.81
C THR A 18 10.76 23.64 0.27
N ILE A 19 9.47 23.36 0.05
CA ILE A 19 8.42 23.60 1.06
C ILE A 19 8.62 22.71 2.28
N ALA A 20 8.98 21.44 2.10
CA ALA A 20 9.30 20.54 3.20
C ALA A 20 10.51 21.06 4.01
N LEU A 21 11.53 21.59 3.35
CA LEU A 21 12.66 22.23 4.03
C LEU A 21 12.25 23.52 4.74
N SER A 22 11.35 24.34 4.17
CA SER A 22 10.82 25.53 4.85
C SER A 22 10.03 25.18 6.11
N LEU A 23 9.22 24.11 6.07
CA LEU A 23 8.54 23.55 7.24
C LEU A 23 9.53 23.14 8.34
N TRP A 24 10.66 22.55 7.94
CA TRP A 24 11.74 22.20 8.87
C TRP A 24 12.49 23.44 9.39
N ALA A 25 12.76 24.44 8.55
CA ALA A 25 13.49 25.65 8.96
C ALA A 25 12.70 26.56 9.90
N ILE A 26 11.36 26.47 9.93
CA ILE A 26 10.50 27.21 10.87
C ILE A 26 10.60 26.66 12.30
N THR A 27 11.24 25.50 12.52
CA THR A 27 11.37 24.92 13.85
C THR A 27 12.45 25.62 14.67
N ASP A 28 12.04 26.59 15.48
CA ASP A 28 12.76 26.99 16.69
C ASP A 28 12.39 26.02 17.84
N GLU A 29 13.23 25.87 18.87
CA GLU A 29 13.07 24.82 19.92
C GLU A 29 11.70 24.85 20.63
N ASN A 30 11.04 26.02 20.65
CA ASN A 30 9.72 26.21 21.27
C ASN A 30 8.53 26.05 20.31
N ILE A 31 8.77 25.94 18.99
CA ILE A 31 7.77 26.21 17.94
C ILE A 31 7.92 25.21 16.77
N SER A 32 7.96 23.91 17.05
CA SER A 32 8.10 22.88 16.00
C SER A 32 6.75 22.41 15.44
N VAL A 33 6.73 22.00 14.16
CA VAL A 33 5.56 21.32 13.53
C VAL A 33 5.06 20.15 14.39
N GLY A 34 6.00 19.43 15.04
CA GLY A 34 5.69 18.36 15.98
C GLY A 34 4.86 18.83 17.18
N LYS A 35 5.23 19.96 17.81
CA LYS A 35 4.46 20.55 18.91
C LYS A 35 3.06 20.99 18.46
N ALA A 36 2.95 21.63 17.29
CA ALA A 36 1.65 22.04 16.73
C ALA A 36 0.72 20.84 16.46
N LEU A 37 1.27 19.75 15.94
CA LEU A 37 0.48 18.53 15.71
C LEU A 37 0.13 17.80 17.02
N GLN A 38 1.00 17.84 18.04
CA GLN A 38 0.71 17.27 19.36
C GLN A 38 -0.41 18.01 20.10
N GLN A 39 -0.57 19.31 19.84
CA GLN A 39 -1.62 20.13 20.44
C GLN A 39 -3.03 19.78 19.91
N HIS A 40 -3.14 19.09 18.77
CA HIS A 40 -4.43 18.69 18.21
C HIS A 40 -4.38 17.28 17.59
N GLU A 41 -4.67 16.26 18.40
CA GLU A 41 -4.55 14.85 18.01
C GLU A 41 -5.35 14.49 16.74
N PRO A 42 -6.62 14.94 16.54
CA PRO A 42 -7.35 14.65 15.31
C PRO A 42 -6.64 15.19 14.07
N SER A 43 -6.06 16.39 14.15
CA SER A 43 -5.31 17.01 13.03
C SER A 43 -4.05 16.22 12.71
N LEU A 44 -3.32 15.78 13.75
CA LEU A 44 -2.16 14.91 13.57
C LEU A 44 -2.51 13.62 12.83
N ARG A 45 -3.65 12.99 13.16
CA ARG A 45 -4.12 11.76 12.49
C ARG A 45 -4.48 12.00 11.02
N VAL A 46 -5.11 13.13 10.70
CA VAL A 46 -5.39 13.52 9.31
C VAL A 46 -4.10 13.69 8.52
N PHE A 47 -3.18 14.54 9.00
CA PHE A 47 -1.94 14.81 8.26
C PHE A 47 -1.10 13.54 8.10
N ARG A 48 -0.99 12.73 9.16
CA ARG A 48 -0.26 11.47 9.14
C ARG A 48 -0.83 10.49 8.13
N SER A 49 -2.14 10.23 8.16
CA SER A 49 -2.76 9.29 7.23
C SER A 49 -2.63 9.72 5.77
N LEU A 50 -2.90 11.00 5.48
CA LEU A 50 -2.80 11.54 4.12
C LEU A 50 -1.36 11.53 3.62
N LEU A 51 -0.39 11.91 4.47
CA LEU A 51 1.02 11.96 4.10
C LEU A 51 1.57 10.55 3.86
N GLU A 52 1.33 9.61 4.77
CA GLU A 52 1.82 8.23 4.65
C GLU A 52 1.25 7.53 3.41
N VAL A 53 -0.07 7.60 3.18
CA VAL A 53 -0.71 7.00 2.00
C VAL A 53 -0.18 7.64 0.71
N ASN A 54 -0.06 8.96 0.69
CA ASN A 54 0.39 9.66 -0.51
C ASN A 54 1.86 9.40 -0.82
N LEU A 55 2.74 9.39 0.18
CA LEU A 55 4.15 9.04 0.03
C LEU A 55 4.33 7.59 -0.41
N LEU A 56 3.53 6.66 0.11
CA LEU A 56 3.55 5.27 -0.33
C LEU A 56 3.24 5.17 -1.82
N PHE A 57 2.15 5.79 -2.29
CA PHE A 57 1.81 5.83 -3.71
C PHE A 57 2.85 6.56 -4.55
N PHE A 58 3.37 7.70 -4.08
CA PHE A 58 4.38 8.46 -4.79
C PHE A 58 5.67 7.65 -4.97
N CYS A 59 6.20 7.06 -3.89
CA CYS A 59 7.43 6.28 -3.94
C CYS A 59 7.27 5.06 -4.84
N THR A 60 6.13 4.36 -4.79
CA THR A 60 5.84 3.24 -5.71
C THR A 60 5.72 3.71 -7.16
N ALA A 61 5.00 4.80 -7.43
CA ALA A 61 4.84 5.31 -8.80
C ALA A 61 6.14 5.89 -9.37
N ALA A 62 6.95 6.56 -8.54
CA ALA A 62 8.27 7.06 -8.92
C ALA A 62 9.24 5.91 -9.22
N ALA A 63 9.21 4.84 -8.42
CA ALA A 63 9.94 3.61 -8.69
C ALA A 63 9.55 3.03 -10.06
N LEU A 64 8.26 2.87 -10.32
CA LEU A 64 7.75 2.39 -11.61
C LEU A 64 8.09 3.34 -12.77
N PHE A 65 8.13 4.65 -12.54
CA PHE A 65 8.53 5.62 -13.55
C PHE A 65 10.00 5.47 -13.93
N VAL A 66 10.90 5.36 -12.94
CA VAL A 66 12.33 5.11 -13.21
C VAL A 66 12.49 3.81 -14.00
N TRP A 67 11.72 2.79 -13.64
CA TRP A 67 11.66 1.51 -14.34
C TRP A 67 11.18 1.58 -15.77
N SER A 68 10.17 2.42 -16.05
CA SER A 68 9.62 2.59 -17.41
C SER A 68 10.69 3.03 -18.41
N LYS A 69 11.77 3.68 -17.93
CA LYS A 69 12.91 4.10 -18.74
C LYS A 69 13.88 2.97 -19.06
N THR A 70 13.85 1.87 -18.33
CA THR A 70 14.77 0.74 -18.50
C THR A 70 14.14 -0.43 -19.26
N ILE A 71 12.85 -0.72 -19.03
CA ILE A 71 12.18 -1.96 -19.54
C ILE A 71 11.07 -1.63 -20.56
N GLY A 72 10.86 -0.34 -20.83
CA GLY A 72 9.74 0.12 -21.63
C GLY A 72 8.45 0.24 -20.83
N GLN A 73 7.62 1.21 -21.23
CA GLN A 73 6.37 1.54 -20.57
C GLN A 73 5.30 0.46 -20.77
N SER A 74 5.29 -0.18 -21.93
CA SER A 74 4.37 -1.27 -22.30
C SER A 74 4.43 -2.45 -21.32
N THR A 75 5.63 -2.83 -20.86
CA THR A 75 5.80 -3.89 -19.86
C THR A 75 5.11 -3.54 -18.53
N ILE A 76 5.17 -2.27 -18.13
CA ILE A 76 4.55 -1.79 -16.88
C ILE A 76 3.03 -1.74 -17.00
N GLU A 77 2.55 -1.26 -18.13
CA GLU A 77 1.12 -1.21 -18.43
C GLU A 77 0.53 -2.62 -18.47
N ALA A 78 1.21 -3.56 -19.13
CA ALA A 78 0.82 -4.98 -19.15
C ALA A 78 0.86 -5.66 -17.77
N LEU A 79 1.64 -5.16 -16.83
CA LEU A 79 1.76 -5.75 -15.49
C LEU A 79 0.75 -5.19 -14.48
N LEU A 80 0.49 -3.89 -14.52
CA LEU A 80 -0.25 -3.19 -13.45
C LEU A 80 -1.47 -2.40 -13.95
N PHE A 81 -1.50 -1.99 -15.22
CA PHE A 81 -2.51 -1.09 -15.75
C PHE A 81 -3.40 -1.73 -16.83
N GLN A 82 -3.40 -3.06 -16.94
CA GLN A 82 -4.30 -3.76 -17.84
C GLN A 82 -5.77 -3.46 -17.50
N PRO A 83 -6.64 -3.31 -18.52
CA PRO A 83 -8.08 -3.24 -18.33
C PRO A 83 -8.56 -4.38 -17.44
N LEU A 84 -9.58 -4.11 -16.61
CA LEU A 84 -10.22 -5.15 -15.82
C LEU A 84 -10.72 -6.25 -16.77
N LYS A 85 -10.17 -7.47 -16.63
CA LYS A 85 -10.73 -8.67 -17.25
C LYS A 85 -12.08 -8.95 -16.58
N LEU A 86 -13.14 -8.32 -17.08
CA LEU A 86 -14.49 -8.70 -16.71
C LEU A 86 -14.72 -10.13 -17.21
N SER A 87 -15.17 -10.99 -16.29
CA SER A 87 -15.30 -12.44 -16.47
C SER A 87 -16.02 -12.79 -17.77
N GLY A 88 -15.38 -13.59 -18.64
CA GLY A 88 -15.97 -14.08 -19.88
C GLY A 88 -14.99 -14.29 -21.05
N ALA A 89 -13.83 -13.66 -21.05
CA ALA A 89 -12.85 -13.86 -22.12
C ALA A 89 -11.94 -15.07 -21.84
N HIS A 90 -11.96 -16.06 -22.74
CA HIS A 90 -11.00 -17.16 -22.76
C HIS A 90 -9.55 -16.63 -22.71
N PRO A 91 -8.64 -17.25 -21.92
CA PRO A 91 -7.27 -16.77 -21.73
C PRO A 91 -6.49 -16.56 -23.04
N GLU A 92 -6.80 -17.33 -24.08
CA GLU A 92 -6.12 -17.28 -25.38
C GLU A 92 -6.41 -16.00 -26.20
N ASN A 93 -7.53 -15.31 -25.96
CA ASN A 93 -7.88 -14.09 -26.70
C ASN A 93 -7.32 -12.81 -26.05
N ALA A 94 -7.03 -12.84 -24.75
CA ALA A 94 -6.41 -11.71 -24.05
C ALA A 94 -4.93 -11.55 -24.45
N ASP A 95 -4.24 -12.67 -24.68
CA ASP A 95 -2.87 -12.64 -25.18
C ASP A 95 -2.82 -12.13 -26.63
N ARG A 96 -3.80 -12.44 -27.50
CA ARG A 96 -3.91 -11.87 -28.87
C ARG A 96 -4.00 -10.34 -28.93
N HIS A 97 -4.67 -9.69 -27.98
CA HIS A 97 -4.66 -8.23 -27.90
C HIS A 97 -3.32 -7.66 -27.42
N VAL A 98 -2.54 -8.43 -26.65
CA VAL A 98 -1.15 -8.10 -26.31
C VAL A 98 -0.23 -8.32 -27.53
N TYR A 99 -0.48 -9.33 -28.36
CA TYR A 99 0.24 -9.55 -29.63
C TYR A 99 0.07 -8.35 -30.58
N ALA A 100 -1.15 -7.83 -30.74
CA ALA A 100 -1.41 -6.69 -31.63
C ALA A 100 -0.78 -5.35 -31.17
N MET A 101 -0.62 -5.11 -29.87
CA MET A 101 0.02 -3.87 -29.37
C MET A 101 1.56 -3.90 -29.43
N THR A 102 2.17 -5.09 -29.53
CA THR A 102 3.63 -5.24 -29.49
C THR A 102 4.25 -5.18 -30.90
N GLU A 103 3.48 -5.49 -31.95
CA GLU A 103 3.95 -5.49 -33.35
C GLU A 103 3.76 -4.15 -34.07
N VAL A 104 2.94 -3.21 -33.57
CA VAL A 104 2.57 -1.96 -34.30
C VAL A 104 3.49 -0.77 -33.95
N ASN A 105 4.76 -0.98 -33.60
CA ASN A 105 5.67 0.15 -33.29
C ASN A 105 7.02 0.14 -34.02
N ASP A 106 7.24 -0.82 -34.92
CA ASP A 106 8.36 -0.77 -35.84
C ASP A 106 7.75 -0.82 -37.26
N ASP A 107 7.94 0.27 -38.01
CA ASP A 107 7.54 0.48 -39.41
C ASP A 107 6.06 0.85 -39.69
N GLU A 108 5.74 2.14 -39.66
CA GLU A 108 5.17 2.86 -40.82
C GLU A 108 4.96 4.35 -40.52
N VAL A 109 5.91 5.15 -40.98
CA VAL A 109 5.65 6.49 -41.50
C VAL A 109 5.17 6.25 -42.93
N LEU A 110 3.95 6.68 -43.29
CA LEU A 110 3.60 7.33 -44.57
C LEU A 110 2.07 7.46 -44.77
N GLN A 111 1.66 8.69 -45.12
CA GLN A 111 0.53 9.09 -45.96
C GLN A 111 -0.91 8.85 -45.48
N GLU A 112 -1.49 9.93 -44.93
CA GLU A 112 -2.92 10.25 -45.08
C GLU A 112 -3.17 10.62 -46.55
N ASP A 113 -4.05 9.87 -47.23
CA ASP A 113 -4.95 10.37 -48.28
C ASP A 113 -5.94 9.24 -48.62
N ASP A 114 -7.22 9.48 -48.33
CA ASP A 114 -8.37 9.22 -49.21
C ASP A 114 -9.66 9.10 -48.38
N ALA A 115 -10.42 10.19 -48.42
CA ALA A 115 -11.83 10.22 -48.09
C ALA A 115 -12.62 9.61 -49.27
N LEU A 116 -13.57 8.71 -49.00
CA LEU A 116 -14.68 8.40 -49.90
C LEU A 116 -15.83 7.72 -49.13
N ASP A 117 -16.92 8.48 -48.99
CA ASP A 117 -18.34 8.13 -49.03
C ASP A 117 -18.87 6.87 -48.32
N ALA A 118 -19.63 7.11 -47.24
CA ALA A 118 -20.83 6.34 -46.93
C ALA A 118 -21.80 7.18 -46.06
N ASP A 119 -22.56 8.06 -46.71
CA ASP A 119 -23.81 8.62 -46.18
C ASP A 119 -24.85 7.49 -46.07
N TYR A 120 -25.24 7.09 -44.86
CA TYR A 120 -26.58 6.56 -44.49
C TYR A 120 -26.62 6.23 -42.98
N ALA A 121 -27.05 7.16 -42.12
CA ALA A 121 -27.74 6.82 -40.87
C ALA A 121 -28.42 8.05 -40.25
N SER A 122 -29.76 8.05 -40.26
CA SER A 122 -30.59 9.01 -39.56
C SER A 122 -30.61 8.75 -38.04
N ASP A 123 -30.54 9.83 -37.27
CA ASP A 123 -31.19 10.03 -35.95
C ASP A 123 -30.89 9.03 -34.81
N GLY A 124 -29.64 8.59 -34.66
CA GLY A 124 -29.24 7.77 -33.50
C GLY A 124 -27.76 7.76 -33.14
N GLU A 125 -27.00 8.77 -33.55
CA GLU A 125 -25.53 8.80 -33.43
C GLU A 125 -24.98 9.65 -32.28
N VAL A 126 -25.75 10.58 -31.72
CA VAL A 126 -25.23 11.45 -30.64
C VAL A 126 -24.96 10.68 -29.34
N ASP A 127 -25.76 9.64 -29.03
CA ASP A 127 -25.55 8.79 -27.85
C ASP A 127 -24.56 7.63 -28.10
N ARG A 128 -24.27 7.27 -29.35
CA ARG A 128 -23.31 6.20 -29.68
C ARG A 128 -21.88 6.70 -29.89
N GLN A 129 -21.70 7.95 -30.30
CA GLN A 129 -20.38 8.53 -30.46
C GLN A 129 -19.71 8.82 -29.11
N GLU A 130 -20.47 9.20 -28.07
CA GLU A 130 -19.92 9.42 -26.72
C GLU A 130 -19.42 8.12 -26.04
N ASP A 131 -19.99 6.97 -26.38
CA ASP A 131 -19.56 5.66 -25.87
C ASP A 131 -18.39 5.05 -26.66
N LEU A 132 -18.15 5.48 -27.91
CA LEU A 132 -17.05 5.02 -28.76
C LEU A 132 -15.74 5.80 -28.56
N ASP A 133 -15.82 7.02 -28.03
CA ASP A 133 -14.68 7.88 -27.72
C ASP A 133 -14.13 7.75 -26.29
N GLU A 134 -14.65 6.83 -25.46
CA GLU A 134 -14.00 6.46 -24.20
C GLU A 134 -12.78 5.58 -24.51
N LYS A 135 -11.76 6.17 -25.18
CA LYS A 135 -10.40 5.66 -25.18
C LYS A 135 -10.05 5.35 -23.74
N LEU A 136 -10.02 4.06 -23.42
CA LEU A 136 -9.67 3.54 -22.12
C LEU A 136 -8.33 4.16 -21.71
N TYR A 137 -8.37 5.23 -20.93
CA TYR A 137 -7.17 5.95 -20.55
C TYR A 137 -6.36 5.04 -19.63
N ILE A 138 -5.32 4.41 -20.18
CA ILE A 138 -4.39 3.60 -19.42
C ILE A 138 -3.42 4.58 -18.73
N PRO A 139 -3.45 4.68 -17.40
CA PRO A 139 -2.60 5.63 -16.69
C PRO A 139 -1.14 5.18 -16.78
N THR A 140 -0.28 6.08 -17.24
CA THR A 140 1.16 5.86 -17.27
C THR A 140 1.76 6.02 -15.86
N ALA A 141 2.85 5.32 -15.53
CA ALA A 141 3.53 5.49 -14.24
C ALA A 141 3.93 6.95 -13.95
N ALA A 142 4.32 7.69 -15.01
CA ALA A 142 4.62 9.12 -14.93
C ALA A 142 3.39 9.96 -14.54
N SER A 143 2.22 9.63 -15.09
CA SER A 143 0.96 10.34 -14.78
C SER A 143 0.55 10.12 -13.31
N VAL A 144 0.71 8.89 -12.81
CA VAL A 144 0.43 8.53 -11.41
C VAL A 144 1.39 9.25 -10.46
N ALA A 145 2.69 9.25 -10.77
CA ALA A 145 3.71 9.94 -9.96
C ALA A 145 3.44 11.46 -9.90
N ASN A 146 3.10 12.08 -11.04
CA ASN A 146 2.70 13.49 -11.09
C ASN A 146 1.44 13.78 -10.27
N ALA A 147 0.42 12.93 -10.38
CA ALA A 147 -0.81 13.08 -9.60
C ALA A 147 -0.53 12.99 -8.09
N ALA A 148 0.33 12.06 -7.67
CA ALA A 148 0.76 11.92 -6.29
C ALA A 148 1.54 13.16 -5.81
N LEU A 149 2.47 13.71 -6.59
CA LEU A 149 3.17 14.96 -6.24
C LEU A 149 2.22 16.15 -6.07
N ASN A 150 1.21 16.30 -6.93
CA ASN A 150 0.23 17.38 -6.79
C ASN A 150 -0.57 17.26 -5.48
N MET A 151 -0.89 16.01 -5.08
CA MET A 151 -1.53 15.74 -3.79
C MET A 151 -0.59 16.04 -2.62
N LEU A 152 0.67 15.59 -2.70
CA LEU A 152 1.70 15.86 -1.68
C LEU A 152 1.90 17.36 -1.47
N PHE A 153 2.01 18.11 -2.57
CA PHE A 153 2.09 19.56 -2.53
C PHE A 153 0.93 20.19 -1.75
N THR A 154 -0.30 19.75 -2.05
CA THR A 154 -1.51 20.25 -1.36
C THR A 154 -1.45 19.95 0.13
N ILE A 155 -1.04 18.74 0.51
CA ILE A 155 -0.89 18.33 1.92
C ILE A 155 0.13 19.22 2.64
N LEU A 156 1.30 19.43 2.04
CA LEU A 156 2.38 20.22 2.65
C LEU A 156 2.02 21.70 2.78
N VAL A 157 1.34 22.29 1.79
CA VAL A 157 0.87 23.68 1.87
C VAL A 157 -0.13 23.83 3.02
N VAL A 158 -1.09 22.91 3.15
CA VAL A 158 -2.07 22.99 4.24
C VAL A 158 -1.42 22.70 5.59
N LEU A 159 -0.44 21.80 5.66
CA LEU A 159 0.35 21.57 6.87
C LEU A 159 1.14 22.82 7.28
N PHE A 160 1.69 23.55 6.32
CA PHE A 160 2.36 24.83 6.55
C PHE A 160 1.41 25.87 7.12
N LEU A 161 0.23 26.05 6.50
CA LEU A 161 -0.79 26.98 6.99
C LEU A 161 -1.30 26.59 8.39
N PHE A 162 -1.50 25.30 8.64
CA PHE A 162 -1.87 24.76 9.96
C PHE A 162 -0.80 25.09 11.00
N THR A 163 0.47 24.89 10.66
CA THR A 163 1.59 25.19 11.54
C THR A 163 1.61 26.67 11.88
N LEU A 164 1.57 27.57 10.88
CA LEU A 164 1.54 29.02 11.12
C LEU A 164 0.37 29.46 12.03
N SER A 165 -0.83 28.91 11.80
CA SER A 165 -2.01 29.16 12.62
C SER A 165 -1.81 28.73 14.09
N SER A 166 -1.17 27.58 14.29
CA SER A 166 -0.90 27.03 15.62
C SER A 166 0.17 27.86 16.37
N ILE A 167 1.17 28.37 15.64
CA ILE A 167 2.21 29.26 16.19
C ILE A 167 1.62 30.57 16.70
N SER A 168 0.73 31.20 15.91
CA SER A 168 0.06 32.44 16.30
C SER A 168 -0.77 32.26 17.58
N THR A 169 -1.44 31.11 17.72
CA THR A 169 -2.20 30.75 18.93
C THR A 169 -1.29 30.68 20.17
N ALA A 170 -0.13 30.04 20.04
CA ALA A 170 0.80 29.85 21.16
C ALA A 170 1.41 31.18 21.64
N LYS A 171 1.86 32.03 20.72
CA LYS A 171 2.45 33.34 21.05
C LYS A 171 1.47 34.27 21.76
N HIS A 172 0.24 34.37 21.25
CA HIS A 172 -0.79 35.20 21.87
C HIS A 172 -1.19 34.71 23.27
N SER A 173 -1.24 33.39 23.51
CA SER A 173 -1.54 32.86 24.84
C SER A 173 -0.50 33.23 25.90
N VAL A 174 0.78 33.34 25.51
CA VAL A 174 1.87 33.73 26.42
C VAL A 174 1.83 35.24 26.69
N GLU A 175 1.57 36.05 25.67
CA GLU A 175 1.46 37.51 25.80
C GLU A 175 0.23 37.94 26.62
N GLU A 176 -0.91 37.27 26.46
CA GLU A 176 -2.15 37.57 27.20
C GLU A 176 -1.99 37.32 28.71
N VAL A 177 -1.30 36.24 29.08
CA VAL A 177 -0.93 35.94 30.48
C VAL A 177 0.07 36.96 31.04
N ALA A 178 1.01 37.43 30.21
CA ALA A 178 2.04 38.37 30.65
C ALA A 178 1.55 39.82 30.76
N SER A 179 0.59 40.23 29.93
CA SER A 179 0.17 41.62 29.78
C SER A 179 -1.11 41.98 30.55
N ASN A 180 -1.88 41.00 31.03
CA ASN A 180 -3.17 41.21 31.70
C ASN A 180 -4.11 42.16 30.89
N THR A 181 -3.96 42.19 29.56
CA THR A 181 -4.73 43.02 28.63
C THR A 181 -5.55 42.15 27.69
N ASN A 182 -6.87 42.41 27.62
CA ASN A 182 -7.82 41.73 26.73
C ASN A 182 -7.74 42.22 25.27
N SER A 183 -6.54 42.34 24.70
CA SER A 183 -6.35 42.82 23.33
C SER A 183 -5.98 41.67 22.38
N SER A 184 -6.96 40.85 21.99
CA SER A 184 -6.70 39.74 21.05
C SER A 184 -7.91 39.20 20.27
N GLY A 185 -9.08 39.86 20.29
CA GLY A 185 -10.36 39.24 19.89
C GLY A 185 -10.45 38.63 18.47
N LEU A 186 -9.81 39.23 17.45
CA LEU A 186 -9.93 38.74 16.06
C LEU A 186 -8.86 37.72 15.65
N TRP A 187 -7.60 37.92 16.03
CA TRP A 187 -6.51 37.00 15.67
C TRP A 187 -6.54 35.71 16.49
N ASP A 188 -6.95 35.80 17.76
CA ASP A 188 -7.20 34.63 18.60
C ASP A 188 -8.43 33.85 18.10
N LEU A 189 -9.51 34.52 17.70
CA LEU A 189 -10.66 33.87 17.07
C LEU A 189 -10.26 33.21 15.73
N PHE A 190 -9.52 33.91 14.88
CA PHE A 190 -9.05 33.40 13.59
C PHE A 190 -8.21 32.13 13.80
N SER A 191 -7.17 32.20 14.65
CA SER A 191 -6.26 31.08 14.88
C SER A 191 -6.94 29.86 15.54
N ARG A 192 -7.92 30.09 16.43
CA ARG A 192 -8.79 29.05 17.03
C ARG A 192 -9.67 28.34 16.00
N VAL A 193 -10.05 29.03 14.94
CA VAL A 193 -10.90 28.47 13.88
C VAL A 193 -10.07 27.79 12.81
N THR A 194 -8.99 28.43 12.35
CA THR A 194 -8.21 27.95 11.21
C THR A 194 -7.42 26.68 11.51
N ALA A 195 -6.87 26.53 12.72
CA ALA A 195 -6.09 25.36 13.10
C ALA A 195 -6.89 24.03 13.01
N PRO A 196 -8.10 23.90 13.57
CA PRO A 196 -8.91 22.70 13.38
C PRO A 196 -9.54 22.58 11.98
N VAL A 197 -9.88 23.70 11.32
CA VAL A 197 -10.62 23.67 10.04
C VAL A 197 -9.75 23.21 8.87
N PHE A 198 -8.49 23.65 8.79
CA PHE A 198 -7.59 23.29 7.69
C PHE A 198 -7.43 21.77 7.46
N PRO A 199 -7.08 20.95 8.47
CA PRO A 199 -6.99 19.51 8.30
C PRO A 199 -8.34 18.87 7.99
N LEU A 200 -9.44 19.36 8.58
CA LEU A 200 -10.78 18.84 8.28
C LEU A 200 -11.16 19.08 6.82
N LEU A 201 -10.99 20.32 6.32
CA LEU A 201 -11.25 20.66 4.92
C LEU A 201 -10.33 19.89 3.98
N LEU A 202 -9.07 19.68 4.35
CA LEU A 202 -8.14 18.85 3.59
C LEU A 202 -8.65 17.41 3.48
N PHE A 203 -9.07 16.80 4.60
CA PHE A 203 -9.62 15.45 4.62
C PHE A 203 -10.87 15.34 3.75
N LEU A 204 -11.82 16.28 3.89
CA LEU A 204 -13.03 16.32 3.08
C LEU A 204 -12.73 16.54 1.59
N TYR A 205 -11.77 17.40 1.26
CA TYR A 205 -11.31 17.61 -0.11
C TYR A 205 -10.76 16.32 -0.72
N PHE A 206 -9.91 15.58 0.00
CA PHE A 206 -9.39 14.29 -0.48
C PHE A 206 -10.48 13.22 -0.59
N LEU A 207 -11.42 13.18 0.35
CA LEU A 207 -12.58 12.28 0.29
C LEU A 207 -13.43 12.56 -0.96
N LEU A 208 -13.78 13.82 -1.20
CA LEU A 208 -14.52 14.25 -2.38
C LEU A 208 -13.76 13.96 -3.66
N ARG A 209 -12.44 14.23 -3.70
CA ARG A 209 -11.58 13.95 -4.87
C ARG A 209 -11.42 12.46 -5.14
N ALA A 210 -11.52 11.60 -4.13
CA ALA A 210 -11.48 10.16 -4.30
C ALA A 210 -12.77 9.65 -4.98
N ILE A 211 -13.91 10.32 -4.77
CA ILE A 211 -15.22 9.90 -5.27
C ILE A 211 -15.59 10.61 -6.58
N PHE A 212 -15.33 11.91 -6.71
CA PHE A 212 -15.79 12.76 -7.81
C PHE A 212 -14.65 13.21 -8.75
N PRO A 213 -14.88 13.24 -10.08
CA PRO A 213 -16.06 12.68 -10.78
C PRO A 213 -16.00 11.14 -10.84
N TRP A 214 -17.12 10.48 -10.50
CA TRP A 214 -17.19 9.01 -10.36
C TRP A 214 -16.71 8.26 -11.61
N ARG A 215 -17.10 8.72 -12.81
CA ARG A 215 -16.71 8.11 -14.09
C ARG A 215 -15.19 7.94 -14.20
N ARG A 216 -14.41 8.99 -13.87
CA ARG A 216 -12.93 8.94 -13.91
C ARG A 216 -12.30 8.14 -12.76
N LYS A 217 -13.04 7.88 -11.68
CA LYS A 217 -12.54 7.18 -10.48
C LYS A 217 -12.96 5.73 -10.41
N ARG A 218 -13.94 5.31 -11.22
CA ARG A 218 -14.45 3.94 -11.26
C ARG A 218 -13.34 2.91 -11.48
N SER A 219 -12.41 3.13 -12.41
CA SER A 219 -11.31 2.19 -12.67
C SER A 219 -10.37 2.02 -11.46
N PHE A 220 -10.06 3.12 -10.77
CA PHE A 220 -9.27 3.07 -9.52
C PHE A 220 -10.01 2.26 -8.45
N TRP A 221 -11.28 2.55 -8.22
CA TRP A 221 -12.09 1.83 -7.23
C TRP A 221 -12.34 0.39 -7.60
N ALA A 222 -12.44 0.06 -8.89
CA ALA A 222 -12.55 -1.31 -9.34
C ALA A 222 -11.27 -2.10 -9.05
N VAL A 223 -10.08 -1.51 -9.23
CA VAL A 223 -8.81 -2.16 -8.83
C VAL A 223 -8.74 -2.36 -7.30
N VAL A 224 -9.15 -1.35 -6.53
CA VAL A 224 -9.23 -1.46 -5.06
C VAL A 224 -10.22 -2.56 -4.65
N PHE A 225 -11.40 -2.57 -5.28
CA PHE A 225 -12.43 -3.58 -5.05
C PHE A 225 -11.90 -4.97 -5.35
N MET A 226 -11.36 -5.22 -6.56
CA MET A 226 -10.73 -6.50 -6.90
C MET A 226 -9.57 -6.86 -5.97
N THR A 227 -8.83 -5.88 -5.45
CA THR A 227 -7.80 -6.21 -4.45
C THR A 227 -8.43 -6.73 -3.14
N MET A 228 -9.56 -6.17 -2.72
CA MET A 228 -10.19 -6.45 -1.43
C MET A 228 -11.25 -7.56 -1.46
N SER A 229 -11.81 -7.87 -2.63
CA SER A 229 -12.94 -8.78 -2.82
C SER A 229 -12.52 -10.23 -3.16
N ALA A 230 -11.28 -10.62 -2.87
CA ALA A 230 -10.97 -12.05 -2.86
C ALA A 230 -11.82 -12.74 -1.78
N PRO A 231 -12.35 -13.96 -2.01
CA PRO A 231 -12.03 -14.87 -3.11
C PRO A 231 -13.03 -14.82 -4.30
N TRP A 232 -13.84 -13.77 -4.47
CA TRP A 232 -14.95 -13.76 -5.44
C TRP A 232 -14.52 -13.67 -6.92
N HIS A 233 -13.28 -13.28 -7.20
CA HIS A 233 -12.73 -13.18 -8.54
C HIS A 233 -11.31 -13.77 -8.58
N PRO A 234 -10.77 -14.13 -9.76
CA PRO A 234 -9.37 -14.52 -9.88
C PRO A 234 -8.44 -13.40 -9.43
N VAL A 235 -7.25 -13.78 -8.95
CA VAL A 235 -6.27 -12.85 -8.39
C VAL A 235 -5.03 -12.83 -9.24
N ASP A 236 -4.82 -11.72 -9.93
CA ASP A 236 -3.65 -11.50 -10.78
C ASP A 236 -2.46 -10.92 -9.98
N PHE A 237 -1.30 -10.82 -10.65
CA PHE A 237 -0.11 -10.18 -10.08
C PHE A 237 -0.40 -8.76 -9.59
N ARG A 238 -1.19 -7.98 -10.34
CA ARG A 238 -1.60 -6.61 -9.97
C ARG A 238 -2.27 -6.58 -8.60
N ASP A 239 -3.27 -7.44 -8.38
CA ASP A 239 -4.06 -7.44 -7.16
C ASP A 239 -3.21 -7.89 -5.96
N GLY A 240 -2.30 -8.85 -6.18
CA GLY A 240 -1.30 -9.24 -5.19
C GLY A 240 -0.33 -8.11 -4.84
N PHE A 241 0.21 -7.42 -5.85
CA PHE A 241 1.15 -6.31 -5.68
C PHE A 241 0.51 -5.13 -4.94
N ILE A 242 -0.69 -4.70 -5.37
CA ILE A 242 -1.43 -3.61 -4.73
C ILE A 242 -1.84 -4.01 -3.31
N GLY A 243 -2.30 -5.25 -3.10
CA GLY A 243 -2.60 -5.73 -1.77
C GLY A 243 -1.38 -5.66 -0.84
N ASP A 244 -0.18 -5.97 -1.33
CA ASP A 244 1.05 -5.84 -0.55
C ASP A 244 1.39 -4.37 -0.24
N ILE A 245 1.10 -3.43 -1.13
CA ILE A 245 1.14 -1.99 -0.81
C ILE A 245 0.14 -1.66 0.30
N ILE A 246 -1.11 -2.15 0.22
CA ILE A 246 -2.16 -1.90 1.22
C ILE A 246 -1.76 -2.44 2.61
N THR A 247 -0.99 -3.53 2.72
CA THR A 247 -0.48 -3.99 4.03
C THR A 247 0.42 -2.98 4.73
N SER A 248 1.04 -2.06 4.00
CA SER A 248 1.84 -0.95 4.56
C SER A 248 0.97 0.26 4.96
N SER A 249 -0.34 0.23 4.67
CA SER A 249 -1.30 1.31 4.98
C SER A 249 -2.16 1.05 6.22
N VAL A 250 -1.79 0.07 7.05
CA VAL A 250 -2.52 -0.31 8.27
C VAL A 250 -2.73 0.88 9.23
N ARG A 251 -1.67 1.60 9.58
CA ARG A 251 -1.76 2.76 10.47
C ARG A 251 -2.57 3.91 9.84
N PRO A 252 -2.35 4.28 8.57
CA PRO A 252 -3.22 5.23 7.90
C PRO A 252 -4.69 4.82 7.88
N MET A 253 -5.02 3.55 7.69
CA MET A 253 -6.40 3.06 7.75
C MET A 253 -7.02 3.24 9.13
N GLN A 254 -6.27 2.99 10.21
CA GLN A 254 -6.71 3.27 11.59
C GLN A 254 -6.98 4.76 11.81
N ASP A 255 -6.11 5.64 11.29
CA ASP A 255 -6.26 7.09 11.42
C ASP A 255 -7.42 7.65 10.59
N ILE A 256 -7.64 7.13 9.39
CA ILE A 256 -8.81 7.46 8.56
C ILE A 256 -10.08 7.00 9.28
N ALA A 257 -10.13 5.76 9.78
CA ALA A 257 -11.29 5.25 10.50
C ALA A 257 -11.57 6.05 11.77
N PHE A 258 -10.53 6.41 12.53
CA PHE A 258 -10.65 7.30 13.68
C PHE A 258 -11.25 8.64 13.26
N THR A 259 -10.71 9.27 12.20
CA THR A 259 -11.20 10.57 11.70
C THR A 259 -12.66 10.51 11.26
N VAL A 260 -13.05 9.47 10.52
CA VAL A 260 -14.45 9.27 10.08
C VAL A 260 -15.37 9.06 11.28
N PHE A 261 -15.01 8.17 12.20
CA PHE A 261 -15.79 7.91 13.40
C PHE A 261 -15.98 9.18 14.24
N TYR A 262 -14.94 10.00 14.30
CA TYR A 262 -14.93 11.27 15.01
C TYR A 262 -15.85 12.31 14.35
N ILE A 263 -15.80 12.45 13.02
CA ILE A 263 -16.70 13.35 12.26
C ILE A 263 -18.17 12.92 12.44
N LEU A 264 -18.46 11.63 12.35
CA LEU A 264 -19.83 11.10 12.39
C LEU A 264 -20.49 11.24 13.76
N SER A 265 -19.75 11.04 14.86
CA SER A 265 -20.33 11.12 16.21
C SER A 265 -20.25 12.52 16.85
N GLY A 266 -19.94 13.54 16.04
CA GLY A 266 -20.14 14.96 16.37
C GLY A 266 -18.86 15.80 16.39
N LEU A 267 -18.90 16.98 15.74
CA LEU A 267 -17.79 17.94 15.68
C LEU A 267 -17.44 18.58 17.04
N ARG A 268 -18.21 18.32 18.10
CA ARG A 268 -17.97 18.89 19.44
C ARG A 268 -16.60 18.55 19.99
N GLY A 269 -16.09 17.34 19.74
CA GLY A 269 -14.74 16.97 20.12
C GLY A 269 -13.68 17.78 19.36
N TRP A 270 -13.94 18.09 18.08
CA TRP A 270 -12.99 18.74 17.15
C TRP A 270 -12.65 20.17 17.59
N TRP A 271 -13.44 20.74 18.49
CA TRP A 271 -13.27 22.06 19.06
C TRP A 271 -13.06 22.07 20.58
N SER A 272 -12.90 20.90 21.21
CA SER A 272 -12.76 20.80 22.67
C SER A 272 -11.44 21.40 23.16
N ARG A 273 -11.53 22.31 24.15
CA ARG A 273 -10.39 23.02 24.72
C ARG A 273 -9.63 22.26 25.80
N GLU A 274 -10.22 21.21 26.39
CA GLU A 274 -9.58 20.47 27.49
C GLU A 274 -8.31 19.72 27.06
N TYR A 275 -8.07 19.60 25.75
CA TYR A 275 -6.80 19.12 25.20
C TYR A 275 -5.63 20.10 25.37
N ARG A 276 -5.89 21.37 25.72
CA ARG A 276 -4.91 22.46 25.63
C ARG A 276 -4.06 22.66 26.88
N ASP A 277 -4.51 22.22 28.06
CA ASP A 277 -3.88 22.64 29.32
C ASP A 277 -2.80 21.70 29.88
N GLY A 278 -2.47 20.59 29.21
CA GLY A 278 -1.31 19.75 29.56
C GLY A 278 -1.36 19.07 30.94
N ASN A 279 -2.28 19.49 31.81
CA ASN A 279 -2.67 18.78 33.00
C ASN A 279 -3.63 17.69 32.56
N PHE A 280 -3.20 16.45 32.70
CA PHE A 280 -4.09 15.30 32.73
C PHE A 280 -5.02 15.53 33.92
N ILE A 281 -6.14 16.23 33.71
CA ILE A 281 -7.11 16.45 34.77
C ILE A 281 -7.65 15.06 35.09
N ASP A 282 -7.32 14.60 36.29
CA ASP A 282 -7.77 13.35 36.92
C ASP A 282 -9.26 13.44 37.32
N SER A 283 -10.06 14.15 36.52
CA SER A 283 -11.51 14.24 36.67
C SER A 283 -12.12 13.08 35.90
N ALA A 284 -12.59 12.10 36.66
CA ALA A 284 -13.20 10.89 36.12
C ALA A 284 -14.33 11.14 35.11
N ASP A 285 -14.97 12.32 35.04
CA ASP A 285 -16.23 12.49 34.28
C ASP A 285 -16.43 13.77 33.45
N ALA A 286 -15.45 14.67 33.29
CA ALA A 286 -15.66 15.86 32.46
C ALA A 286 -14.34 16.34 31.86
N SER A 287 -13.92 15.79 30.71
CA SER A 287 -13.05 16.53 29.78
C SER A 287 -12.69 15.85 28.47
N VAL A 288 -12.60 14.52 28.48
CA VAL A 288 -12.22 13.78 27.28
C VAL A 288 -13.50 13.65 26.45
N PRO A 289 -13.52 14.05 25.15
CA PRO A 289 -14.68 13.77 24.31
C PRO A 289 -15.01 12.28 24.46
N ALA A 290 -16.25 11.95 24.86
CA ALA A 290 -16.68 10.56 25.14
C ALA A 290 -16.27 9.56 24.03
N MET A 291 -16.06 10.07 22.82
CA MET A 291 -15.50 9.40 21.65
C MET A 291 -14.14 8.72 21.86
N GLU A 292 -13.16 9.34 22.53
CA GLU A 292 -11.81 8.75 22.71
C GLU A 292 -11.80 7.57 23.69
N ARG A 293 -12.87 7.43 24.48
CA ARG A 293 -13.12 6.26 25.34
C ARG A 293 -14.09 5.27 24.69
N SER A 294 -14.46 5.46 23.42
CA SER A 294 -15.37 4.57 22.71
C SER A 294 -14.81 3.15 22.68
N TRP A 295 -15.49 2.24 23.38
CA TRP A 295 -15.16 0.83 23.36
C TRP A 295 -15.24 0.27 21.94
N LEU A 296 -16.28 0.64 21.18
CA LEU A 296 -16.45 0.20 19.79
C LEU A 296 -15.25 0.60 18.92
N LEU A 297 -14.78 1.84 19.06
CA LEU A 297 -13.64 2.35 18.31
C LEU A 297 -12.35 1.57 18.64
N HIS A 298 -11.99 1.51 19.93
CA HIS A 298 -10.70 0.96 20.37
C HIS A 298 -10.65 -0.57 20.47
N THR A 299 -11.80 -1.24 20.54
CA THR A 299 -11.89 -2.71 20.66
C THR A 299 -12.27 -3.39 19.36
N VAL A 300 -13.04 -2.72 18.49
CA VAL A 300 -13.57 -3.34 17.26
C VAL A 300 -13.00 -2.63 16.03
N VAL A 301 -13.29 -1.34 15.84
CA VAL A 301 -12.99 -0.64 14.59
C VAL A 301 -11.49 -0.58 14.30
N LEU A 302 -10.67 -0.09 15.23
CA LEU A 302 -9.22 0.05 15.01
C LEU A 302 -8.50 -1.30 14.86
N PRO A 303 -8.79 -2.34 15.66
CA PRO A 303 -8.26 -3.69 15.42
C PRO A 303 -8.74 -4.31 14.10
N MET A 304 -9.97 -4.04 13.67
CA MET A 304 -10.46 -4.49 12.36
C MET A 304 -9.71 -3.81 11.21
N CYS A 305 -9.48 -2.49 11.28
CA CYS A 305 -8.65 -1.78 10.31
C CYS A 305 -7.21 -2.33 10.26
N MET A 306 -6.69 -2.80 11.40
CA MET A 306 -5.37 -3.43 11.49
C MET A 306 -5.30 -4.77 10.75
N VAL A 307 -6.26 -5.65 11.00
CA VAL A 307 -6.22 -7.02 10.48
C VAL A 307 -6.70 -7.10 9.02
N SER A 308 -7.54 -6.16 8.57
CA SER A 308 -8.18 -6.20 7.25
C SER A 308 -7.18 -6.33 6.08
N PRO A 309 -6.08 -5.55 6.00
CA PRO A 309 -5.10 -5.71 4.92
C PRO A 309 -4.47 -7.10 4.85
N LEU A 310 -4.18 -7.69 6.02
CA LEU A 310 -3.62 -9.04 6.11
C LEU A 310 -4.66 -10.09 5.72
N TRP A 311 -5.91 -9.88 6.11
CA TRP A 311 -7.03 -10.75 5.74
C TRP A 311 -7.27 -10.76 4.23
N TRP A 312 -7.26 -9.59 3.57
CA TRP A 312 -7.41 -9.51 2.10
C TRP A 312 -6.27 -10.25 1.39
N ARG A 313 -5.01 -10.04 1.82
CA ARG A 313 -3.89 -10.80 1.25
C ARG A 313 -4.01 -12.29 1.52
N PHE A 314 -4.41 -12.68 2.72
CA PHE A 314 -4.64 -14.08 3.06
C PHE A 314 -5.67 -14.72 2.10
N LEU A 315 -6.84 -14.10 1.92
CA LEU A 315 -7.88 -14.60 1.01
C LEU A 315 -7.45 -14.62 -0.45
N GLN A 316 -6.70 -13.61 -0.90
CA GLN A 316 -6.12 -13.60 -2.24
C GLN A 316 -5.23 -14.83 -2.49
N ASN A 317 -4.41 -15.20 -1.51
CA ASN A 317 -3.54 -16.37 -1.62
C ASN A 317 -4.32 -17.68 -1.55
N LEU A 318 -5.37 -17.79 -0.74
CA LEU A 318 -6.25 -18.96 -0.78
C LEU A 318 -6.91 -19.09 -2.16
N ARG A 319 -7.36 -17.98 -2.74
CA ARG A 319 -7.95 -17.96 -4.07
C ARG A 319 -6.95 -18.43 -5.15
N GLN A 320 -5.71 -17.96 -5.10
CA GLN A 320 -4.68 -18.43 -6.02
C GLN A 320 -4.35 -19.93 -5.84
N SER A 321 -4.42 -20.44 -4.60
CA SER A 321 -4.28 -21.87 -4.33
C SER A 321 -5.40 -22.69 -4.96
N TYR A 322 -6.64 -22.19 -4.87
CA TYR A 322 -7.81 -22.78 -5.51
C TYR A 322 -7.69 -22.80 -7.04
N ASP A 323 -7.33 -21.66 -7.65
CA ASP A 323 -7.28 -21.50 -9.11
C ASP A 323 -6.13 -22.32 -9.72
N SER A 324 -4.94 -22.30 -9.10
CA SER A 324 -3.79 -23.07 -9.56
C SER A 324 -3.86 -24.57 -9.24
N LYS A 325 -4.78 -24.97 -8.35
CA LYS A 325 -4.83 -26.32 -7.76
C LYS A 325 -3.48 -26.73 -7.16
N GLN A 326 -2.79 -25.77 -6.52
CA GLN A 326 -1.51 -25.97 -5.85
C GLN A 326 -1.52 -25.35 -4.45
N ARG A 327 -1.04 -26.08 -3.44
CA ARG A 327 -0.80 -25.52 -2.11
C ARG A 327 0.41 -24.59 -2.13
N TRP A 328 1.52 -25.03 -2.71
CA TRP A 328 2.73 -24.19 -2.81
C TRP A 328 2.75 -23.45 -4.15
N PRO A 329 3.15 -22.16 -4.18
CA PRO A 329 3.59 -21.32 -3.06
C PRO A 329 2.45 -20.63 -2.29
N HIS A 330 1.23 -20.64 -2.82
CA HIS A 330 0.14 -19.78 -2.39
C HIS A 330 -0.21 -19.89 -0.90
N LEU A 331 -0.34 -21.11 -0.38
CA LEU A 331 -0.65 -21.37 1.02
C LEU A 331 0.49 -20.96 1.97
N GLY A 332 1.74 -21.08 1.53
CA GLY A 332 2.88 -20.53 2.27
C GLY A 332 2.77 -19.01 2.40
N ASN A 333 2.42 -18.35 1.30
CA ASN A 333 2.20 -16.90 1.33
C ASN A 333 1.00 -16.54 2.20
N ALA A 334 -0.09 -17.32 2.17
CA ALA A 334 -1.24 -17.12 3.05
C ALA A 334 -0.81 -17.19 4.54
N LEU A 335 -0.04 -18.21 4.91
CA LEU A 335 0.48 -18.37 6.28
C LEU A 335 1.35 -17.18 6.72
N LYS A 336 2.10 -16.56 5.80
CA LYS A 336 2.86 -15.32 6.07
C LYS A 336 1.97 -14.23 6.65
N TYR A 337 0.83 -13.95 6.00
CA TYR A 337 -0.12 -12.93 6.45
C TYR A 337 -0.93 -13.39 7.67
N CYS A 338 -1.24 -14.69 7.77
CA CYS A 338 -1.92 -15.26 8.93
C CYS A 338 -1.09 -15.10 10.21
N PHE A 339 0.19 -15.47 10.19
CA PHE A 339 1.07 -15.30 11.35
C PHE A 339 1.25 -13.83 11.73
N ALA A 340 1.42 -12.95 10.74
CA ALA A 340 1.48 -11.52 10.99
C ALA A 340 0.20 -11.01 11.69
N ALA A 341 -0.97 -11.47 11.26
CA ALA A 341 -2.25 -11.12 11.85
C ALA A 341 -2.37 -11.62 13.30
N GLN A 342 -2.00 -12.87 13.57
CA GLN A 342 -2.08 -13.42 14.93
C GLN A 342 -1.17 -12.69 15.92
N ILE A 343 0.05 -12.38 15.52
CA ILE A 343 1.02 -11.67 16.38
C ILE A 343 0.53 -10.25 16.67
N ALA A 344 -0.03 -9.57 15.66
CA ALA A 344 -0.58 -8.23 15.81
C ALA A 344 -1.83 -8.25 16.71
N MET A 345 -2.79 -9.15 16.45
CA MET A 345 -4.01 -9.30 17.25
C MET A 345 -3.71 -9.65 18.70
N PHE A 346 -2.81 -10.60 18.95
CA PHE A 346 -2.37 -10.93 20.31
C PHE A 346 -1.73 -9.72 20.99
N GLY A 347 -0.87 -8.99 20.27
CA GLY A 347 -0.27 -7.76 20.80
C GLY A 347 -1.31 -6.70 21.14
N VAL A 348 -2.38 -6.56 20.37
CA VAL A 348 -3.45 -5.58 20.64
C VAL A 348 -4.31 -5.99 21.83
N PHE A 349 -4.73 -7.25 21.91
CA PHE A 349 -5.68 -7.71 22.92
C PHE A 349 -5.03 -8.14 24.24
N ASN A 350 -3.74 -8.49 24.25
CA ASN A 350 -2.98 -8.89 25.44
C ASN A 350 -1.73 -8.01 25.61
N PRO A 351 -1.90 -6.70 25.88
CA PRO A 351 -0.80 -5.74 25.90
C PRO A 351 0.27 -6.03 26.96
N ASP A 352 -0.13 -6.56 28.12
CA ASP A 352 0.81 -6.93 29.20
C ASP A 352 1.70 -8.14 28.82
N GLN A 353 1.23 -8.97 27.88
CA GLN A 353 1.93 -10.15 27.38
C GLN A 353 2.80 -9.85 26.15
N LYS A 354 2.87 -8.60 25.67
CA LYS A 354 3.77 -8.19 24.57
C LYS A 354 5.26 -8.43 24.87
N LYS A 355 5.62 -8.58 26.15
CA LYS A 355 6.99 -8.88 26.58
C LYS A 355 7.21 -10.36 26.92
N SER A 356 6.18 -11.19 26.75
CA SER A 356 6.28 -12.63 26.99
C SER A 356 7.26 -13.26 25.99
N VAL A 357 7.96 -14.30 26.45
CA VAL A 357 8.86 -15.10 25.61
C VAL A 357 8.11 -15.66 24.40
N LEU A 358 6.88 -16.13 24.61
CA LEU A 358 6.04 -16.68 23.54
C LEU A 358 5.75 -15.65 22.44
N TRP A 359 5.35 -14.43 22.81
CA TRP A 359 5.10 -13.38 21.81
C TRP A 359 6.38 -12.97 21.09
N LEU A 360 7.49 -12.81 21.81
CA LEU A 360 8.77 -12.41 21.23
C LEU A 360 9.32 -13.48 20.26
N THR A 361 9.29 -14.75 20.65
CA THR A 361 9.71 -15.86 19.78
C THR A 361 8.81 -15.96 18.55
N SER A 362 7.49 -15.80 18.71
CA SER A 362 6.55 -15.78 17.58
C SER A 362 6.81 -14.61 16.63
N PHE A 363 7.05 -13.42 17.19
CA PHE A 363 7.42 -12.22 16.43
C PHE A 363 8.72 -12.40 15.63
N VAL A 364 9.78 -12.90 16.26
CA VAL A 364 11.05 -13.18 15.59
C VAL A 364 10.86 -14.24 14.51
N GLY A 365 10.18 -15.35 14.82
CA GLY A 365 9.90 -16.42 13.87
C GLY A 365 9.13 -15.93 12.63
N ALA A 366 8.06 -15.16 12.82
CA ALA A 366 7.30 -14.59 11.70
C ALA A 366 8.11 -13.56 10.91
N THR A 367 8.98 -12.78 11.57
CA THR A 367 9.86 -11.82 10.90
C THR A 367 10.88 -12.55 10.03
N LEU A 368 11.52 -13.60 10.55
CA LEU A 368 12.44 -14.44 9.79
C LEU A 368 11.75 -15.15 8.62
N TYR A 369 10.53 -15.66 8.83
CA TYR A 369 9.74 -16.27 7.75
C TYR A 369 9.44 -15.28 6.63
N GLN A 370 9.04 -14.06 7.00
CA GLN A 370 8.79 -12.98 6.06
C GLN A 370 10.07 -12.53 5.31
N LEU A 371 11.23 -12.52 5.96
CA LEU A 371 12.51 -12.21 5.32
C LEU A 371 12.93 -13.30 4.34
N TRP A 372 12.78 -14.55 4.76
CA TRP A 372 13.01 -15.70 3.89
C TRP A 372 12.09 -15.63 2.66
N TRP A 373 10.81 -15.31 2.85
CA TRP A 373 9.85 -15.17 1.77
C TRP A 373 10.29 -14.09 0.76
N ASP A 374 10.69 -12.92 1.23
CA ASP A 374 11.13 -11.83 0.34
C ASP A 374 12.33 -12.26 -0.51
N ILE A 375 13.35 -12.87 0.12
CA ILE A 375 14.61 -13.23 -0.55
C ILE A 375 14.39 -14.35 -1.57
N PHE A 376 13.66 -15.40 -1.21
CA PHE A 376 13.57 -16.61 -2.02
C PHE A 376 12.35 -16.67 -2.94
N MET A 377 11.21 -16.09 -2.52
CA MET A 377 9.95 -16.20 -3.25
C MET A 377 9.62 -14.93 -4.03
N ASP A 378 9.58 -13.78 -3.35
CA ASP A 378 9.17 -12.53 -3.98
C ASP A 378 10.24 -12.00 -4.94
N TRP A 379 11.51 -12.09 -4.57
CA TRP A 379 12.61 -11.60 -5.40
C TRP A 379 13.33 -12.71 -6.16
N CYS A 380 13.19 -13.97 -5.74
CA CYS A 380 14.01 -15.10 -6.22
C CYS A 380 15.50 -14.69 -6.35
N LEU A 381 15.99 -14.03 -5.30
CA LEU A 381 17.23 -13.28 -5.35
C LEU A 381 18.44 -14.21 -5.39
N LEU A 382 18.41 -15.23 -4.52
CA LEU A 382 19.47 -16.21 -4.38
C LEU A 382 19.07 -17.53 -5.03
N VAL A 383 19.95 -18.04 -5.89
CA VAL A 383 19.81 -19.32 -6.57
C VAL A 383 21.03 -20.18 -6.22
N ARG A 384 20.81 -21.49 -6.05
CA ARG A 384 21.89 -22.45 -5.77
C ARG A 384 22.56 -22.86 -7.08
N VAL A 385 23.82 -22.48 -7.25
CA VAL A 385 24.66 -22.82 -8.40
C VAL A 385 25.95 -23.44 -7.88
N ASP A 386 26.26 -24.67 -8.31
CA ASP A 386 27.44 -25.44 -7.86
C ASP A 386 27.52 -25.55 -6.32
N GLU A 387 26.41 -25.91 -5.67
CA GLU A 387 26.31 -26.02 -4.20
C GLU A 387 26.52 -24.72 -3.41
N ARG A 388 26.66 -23.57 -4.09
CA ARG A 388 26.81 -22.26 -3.45
C ARG A 388 25.63 -21.35 -3.77
N TRP A 389 25.21 -20.55 -2.80
CA TRP A 389 24.22 -19.51 -3.02
C TRP A 389 24.84 -18.34 -3.76
N LYS A 390 24.31 -18.03 -4.94
CA LYS A 390 24.71 -16.88 -5.75
C LYS A 390 23.50 -16.04 -6.09
N LEU A 391 23.72 -14.75 -6.29
CA LEU A 391 22.71 -13.84 -6.83
C LEU A 391 22.32 -14.32 -8.24
N ARG A 392 21.02 -14.38 -8.55
CA ARG A 392 20.52 -14.84 -9.86
C ARG A 392 21.24 -14.15 -11.03
N SER A 393 21.41 -14.87 -12.14
CA SER A 393 22.13 -14.38 -13.33
C SER A 393 21.33 -13.32 -14.08
N THR A 394 20.04 -13.56 -14.32
CA THR A 394 19.15 -12.65 -15.04
C THR A 394 18.72 -11.50 -14.14
N ARG A 395 19.17 -10.30 -14.48
CA ARG A 395 19.08 -9.11 -13.64
C ARG A 395 18.98 -7.87 -14.51
N LEU A 396 18.21 -6.89 -14.06
CA LEU A 396 18.04 -5.62 -14.77
C LEU A 396 19.03 -4.55 -14.28
N TYR A 397 19.31 -4.49 -12.98
CA TYR A 397 20.37 -3.61 -12.48
C TYR A 397 21.74 -4.21 -12.75
N THR A 398 22.60 -3.45 -13.43
CA THR A 398 23.99 -3.83 -13.73
C THR A 398 24.83 -3.99 -12.46
N LYS A 399 24.60 -3.14 -11.45
CA LYS A 399 25.36 -3.13 -10.20
C LYS A 399 24.79 -4.13 -9.19
N THR A 400 25.58 -5.14 -8.83
CA THR A 400 25.21 -6.14 -7.80
C THR A 400 25.01 -5.53 -6.42
N SER A 401 25.68 -4.41 -6.12
CA SER A 401 25.56 -3.70 -4.84
C SER A 401 24.13 -3.23 -4.56
N VAL A 402 23.35 -2.88 -5.59
CA VAL A 402 21.96 -2.42 -5.42
C VAL A 402 21.10 -3.51 -4.75
N TYR A 403 21.26 -4.76 -5.18
CA TYR A 403 20.52 -5.90 -4.62
C TYR A 403 20.88 -6.15 -3.16
N TRP A 404 22.16 -6.08 -2.82
CA TRP A 404 22.63 -6.29 -1.45
C TRP A 404 22.22 -5.15 -0.52
N ILE A 405 22.23 -3.90 -1.01
CA ILE A 405 21.72 -2.74 -0.26
C ILE A 405 20.23 -2.89 0.01
N ILE A 406 19.42 -3.25 -0.99
CA ILE A 406 17.98 -3.48 -0.81
C ILE A 406 17.72 -4.64 0.16
N CYS A 407 18.46 -5.73 0.03
CA CYS A 407 18.34 -6.89 0.92
C CYS A 407 18.70 -6.51 2.38
N GLY A 408 19.81 -5.81 2.59
CA GLY A 408 20.23 -5.34 3.91
C GLY A 408 19.26 -4.32 4.51
N ALA A 409 18.78 -3.36 3.72
CA ALA A 409 17.76 -2.41 4.16
C ALA A 409 16.46 -3.13 4.56
N ASN A 410 16.00 -4.10 3.76
CA ASN A 410 14.82 -4.89 4.12
C ASN A 410 15.04 -5.69 5.40
N LEU A 411 16.21 -6.30 5.59
CA LEU A 411 16.55 -7.03 6.83
C LEU A 411 16.40 -6.15 8.07
N VAL A 412 16.99 -4.95 8.07
CA VAL A 412 16.94 -4.04 9.21
C VAL A 412 15.54 -3.50 9.43
N LEU A 413 14.91 -2.97 8.38
CA LEU A 413 13.63 -2.28 8.48
C LEU A 413 12.47 -3.26 8.77
N ARG A 414 12.61 -4.56 8.44
CA ARG A 414 11.57 -5.55 8.74
C ARG A 414 11.32 -5.63 10.24
N PHE A 415 12.31 -5.51 11.11
CA PHE A 415 12.08 -5.59 12.56
C PHE A 415 11.16 -4.49 13.11
N CYS A 416 10.88 -3.43 12.34
CA CYS A 416 9.94 -2.39 12.72
C CYS A 416 8.48 -2.69 12.32
N TRP A 417 8.20 -3.80 11.60
CA TRP A 417 6.89 -4.03 10.99
C TRP A 417 5.75 -4.08 12.02
N THR A 418 5.91 -4.77 13.16
CA THR A 418 4.86 -4.85 14.20
C THR A 418 4.53 -3.50 14.83
N LEU A 419 5.52 -2.60 14.92
CA LEU A 419 5.33 -1.26 15.47
C LEU A 419 4.43 -0.39 14.58
N SER A 420 4.36 -0.69 13.28
CA SER A 420 3.44 -0.06 12.34
C SER A 420 2.00 -0.58 12.45
N PHE A 421 1.80 -1.77 13.04
CA PHE A 421 0.49 -2.43 13.11
C PHE A 421 -0.23 -2.12 14.43
N VAL A 422 0.50 -2.12 15.54
CA VAL A 422 -0.07 -1.91 16.87
C VAL A 422 -0.57 -0.45 17.01
N PRO A 423 -1.86 -0.24 17.39
CA PRO A 423 -2.39 1.09 17.64
C PRO A 423 -1.57 1.82 18.72
N PRO A 424 -1.32 3.13 18.56
CA PRO A 424 -0.50 3.90 19.51
C PRO A 424 -1.13 3.99 20.90
N ARG A 425 -2.47 3.91 20.98
CA ARG A 425 -3.22 3.85 22.23
C ARG A 425 -4.21 2.69 22.20
N TYR A 426 -4.44 2.08 23.35
CA TYR A 426 -5.40 1.01 23.53
C TYR A 426 -6.23 1.27 24.79
N LEU A 427 -7.45 0.76 24.81
CA LEU A 427 -8.27 0.78 26.01
C LEU A 427 -7.86 -0.39 26.91
N ASN A 428 -7.52 -0.13 28.16
CA ASN A 428 -7.28 -1.22 29.11
C ASN A 428 -8.60 -1.84 29.59
N ALA A 429 -8.54 -2.91 30.38
CA ALA A 429 -9.73 -3.59 30.92
C ALA A 429 -10.61 -2.67 31.78
N SER A 430 -10.01 -1.65 32.42
CA SER A 430 -10.72 -0.67 33.25
C SER A 430 -11.30 0.51 32.44
N GLY A 431 -11.30 0.45 31.11
CA GLY A 431 -11.84 1.53 30.26
C GLY A 431 -10.97 2.78 30.17
N VAL A 432 -9.72 2.72 30.64
CA VAL A 432 -8.75 3.83 30.61
C VAL A 432 -7.87 3.69 29.38
N LEU A 433 -7.71 4.79 28.65
CA LEU A 433 -6.87 4.88 27.47
C LEU A 433 -5.39 4.88 27.89
N LYS A 434 -4.65 3.83 27.53
CA LYS A 434 -3.21 3.69 27.79
C LYS A 434 -2.41 3.77 26.49
N GLU A 435 -1.16 4.20 26.60
CA GLU A 435 -0.24 4.20 25.47
C GLU A 435 0.37 2.81 25.25
N SER A 436 0.44 2.38 23.98
CA SER A 436 1.07 1.11 23.61
C SER A 436 2.60 1.12 23.77
N PHE A 437 3.21 2.31 23.74
CA PHE A 437 4.65 2.52 23.86
C PHE A 437 4.89 3.71 24.81
N SER A 438 5.65 3.51 25.88
CA SER A 438 5.92 4.53 26.91
C SER A 438 7.15 5.39 26.59
N GLY A 439 7.07 6.71 26.77
CA GLY A 439 8.20 7.65 26.82
C GLY A 439 8.34 8.63 25.63
N ASP A 440 9.27 9.59 25.76
CA ASP A 440 9.58 10.63 24.75
C ASP A 440 10.05 10.08 23.39
N VAL A 441 10.48 8.82 23.38
CA VAL A 441 10.86 8.05 22.19
C VAL A 441 9.74 8.02 21.15
N LYS A 442 8.47 8.10 21.56
CA LYS A 442 7.28 8.10 20.69
C LYS A 442 7.31 9.20 19.61
N ASN A 443 7.79 10.39 19.97
CA ASN A 443 7.73 11.57 19.11
C ASN A 443 8.70 11.50 17.92
N ILE A 444 9.83 10.81 18.11
CA ILE A 444 10.87 10.64 17.09
C ILE A 444 10.68 9.30 16.37
N LEU A 445 10.36 8.25 17.12
CA LEU A 445 10.30 6.89 16.60
C LEU A 445 9.07 6.65 15.72
N GLY A 446 7.93 7.30 15.98
CA GLY A 446 6.71 7.16 15.18
C GLY A 446 6.89 7.56 13.71
N PRO A 447 7.26 8.82 13.42
CA PRO A 447 7.51 9.28 12.05
C PRO A 447 8.67 8.54 11.35
N PHE A 448 9.70 8.17 12.11
CA PHE A 448 10.81 7.37 11.59
C PHE A 448 10.36 5.99 11.12
N ILE A 449 9.57 5.27 11.94
CA ILE A 449 9.03 3.95 11.58
C ILE A 449 8.10 4.05 10.37
N ALA A 450 7.23 5.06 10.32
CA ALA A 450 6.35 5.27 9.17
C ALA A 450 7.16 5.51 7.87
N SER A 451 8.18 6.38 7.94
CA SER A 451 9.07 6.66 6.81
C SER A 451 9.86 5.42 6.39
N ALA A 452 10.38 4.66 7.37
CA ALA A 452 11.08 3.41 7.14
C ALA A 452 10.20 2.38 6.42
N GLU A 453 8.93 2.23 6.81
CA GLU A 453 8.01 1.30 6.17
C GLU A 453 7.72 1.69 4.70
N ILE A 454 7.56 2.99 4.42
CA ILE A 454 7.37 3.51 3.06
C ILE A 454 8.60 3.21 2.19
N VAL A 455 9.81 3.53 2.68
CA VAL A 455 11.06 3.25 1.98
C VAL A 455 11.22 1.76 1.75
N ARG A 456 11.02 0.94 2.78
CA ARG A 456 11.14 -0.52 2.70
C ARG A 456 10.18 -1.09 1.64
N ARG A 457 8.92 -0.64 1.60
CA ARG A 457 7.94 -1.12 0.62
C ARG A 457 8.29 -0.68 -0.79
N ALA A 458 8.78 0.54 -0.98
CA ALA A 458 9.26 1.02 -2.27
C ALA A 458 10.44 0.18 -2.78
N LEU A 459 11.43 -0.11 -1.93
CA LEU A 459 12.57 -0.96 -2.27
C LEU A 459 12.16 -2.40 -2.57
N TRP A 460 11.25 -2.98 -1.77
CA TRP A 460 10.67 -4.30 -2.04
C TRP A 460 9.96 -4.34 -3.39
N GLY A 461 9.22 -3.28 -3.73
CA GLY A 461 8.50 -3.16 -4.98
C GLY A 461 9.42 -3.18 -6.20
N LEU A 462 10.59 -2.54 -6.13
CA LEU A 462 11.59 -2.55 -7.21
C LEU A 462 12.00 -3.98 -7.58
N LEU A 463 12.47 -4.77 -6.61
CA LEU A 463 12.92 -6.13 -6.86
C LEU A 463 11.77 -7.10 -7.17
N ARG A 464 10.59 -6.91 -6.55
CA ARG A 464 9.42 -7.75 -6.84
C ARG A 464 8.96 -7.60 -8.28
N PHE A 465 8.94 -6.35 -8.75
CA PHE A 465 8.54 -6.04 -10.11
C PHE A 465 9.62 -6.48 -11.11
N GLU A 466 10.90 -6.32 -10.77
CA GLU A 466 12.02 -6.87 -11.56
C GLU A 466 11.87 -8.34 -11.84
N TRP A 467 11.61 -9.08 -10.76
CA TRP A 467 11.48 -10.50 -10.86
C TRP A 467 10.33 -10.88 -11.77
N GLU A 468 9.17 -10.26 -11.60
CA GLU A 468 8.00 -10.54 -12.43
C GLU A 468 8.25 -10.24 -13.91
N ALA A 469 8.86 -9.10 -14.23
CA ALA A 469 9.18 -8.71 -15.59
C ALA A 469 10.17 -9.70 -16.24
N THR A 470 11.21 -10.08 -15.50
CA THR A 470 12.23 -11.03 -15.97
C THR A 470 11.65 -12.43 -16.18
N LYS A 471 10.80 -12.87 -15.24
CA LYS A 471 10.12 -14.16 -15.31
C LYS A 471 9.26 -14.24 -16.58
N ARG A 472 8.39 -13.26 -16.81
CA ARG A 472 7.52 -13.23 -18.00
C ARG A 472 8.29 -13.15 -19.30
N TYR A 473 9.38 -12.39 -19.34
CA TYR A 473 10.25 -12.34 -20.52
C TYR A 473 10.83 -13.73 -20.83
N SER A 474 11.31 -14.42 -19.80
CA SER A 474 11.84 -15.77 -19.96
C SER A 474 10.78 -16.79 -20.37
N ASP A 475 9.59 -16.72 -19.77
CA ASP A 475 8.46 -17.59 -20.12
C ASP A 475 8.08 -17.41 -21.60
N ARG A 476 7.94 -16.15 -22.06
CA ARG A 476 7.67 -15.83 -23.48
C ARG A 476 8.75 -16.38 -24.42
N LYS A 477 10.02 -16.18 -24.07
CA LYS A 477 11.14 -16.69 -24.87
C LYS A 477 11.07 -18.21 -24.98
N SER A 478 10.81 -18.90 -23.86
CA SER A 478 10.70 -20.36 -23.88
C SER A 478 9.54 -20.88 -24.74
N SER A 479 8.37 -20.22 -24.70
CA SER A 479 7.23 -20.58 -25.56
C SER A 479 7.51 -20.32 -27.04
N PHE A 480 8.22 -19.23 -27.35
CA PHE A 480 8.64 -18.95 -28.72
C PHE A 480 9.63 -19.99 -29.25
N ASP A 481 10.67 -20.30 -28.46
CA ASP A 481 11.65 -21.32 -28.80
C ASP A 481 10.97 -22.70 -28.98
N GLU A 482 10.02 -23.06 -28.12
CA GLU A 482 9.24 -24.30 -28.24
C GLU A 482 8.33 -24.33 -29.48
N SER A 483 7.74 -23.18 -29.86
CA SER A 483 6.94 -23.08 -31.08
C SER A 483 7.78 -23.19 -32.36
N GLN A 484 8.99 -22.59 -32.37
CA GLN A 484 9.94 -22.74 -33.47
C GLN A 484 10.50 -24.15 -33.58
N ASP A 485 10.82 -24.77 -32.44
CA ASP A 485 11.26 -26.17 -32.40
C ASP A 485 10.13 -27.12 -32.81
N GLY A 486 8.89 -26.85 -32.40
CA GLY A 486 7.70 -27.60 -32.87
C GLY A 486 7.56 -27.55 -34.39
N LEU A 487 7.69 -26.35 -34.97
CA LEU A 487 7.64 -26.15 -36.42
C LEU A 487 8.84 -26.78 -37.16
N ARG A 488 10.04 -26.76 -36.56
CA ARG A 488 11.24 -27.41 -37.10
C ARG A 488 11.18 -28.93 -37.00
N ASN A 489 10.65 -29.48 -35.91
CA ASN A 489 10.49 -30.92 -35.70
C ASN A 489 9.39 -31.53 -36.57
N GLU A 490 8.45 -30.72 -37.06
CA GLU A 490 7.48 -31.11 -38.09
C GLU A 490 8.14 -31.25 -39.48
N ILE A 491 9.31 -30.61 -39.68
CA ILE A 491 10.09 -30.62 -40.93
C ILE A 491 11.28 -31.62 -40.87
N GLU A 492 11.80 -31.97 -39.69
CA GLU A 492 12.86 -32.99 -39.52
C GLU A 492 12.68 -33.88 -38.28
N LEU A 493 12.80 -35.21 -38.47
CA LEU A 493 12.70 -36.24 -37.41
C LEU A 493 14.01 -36.41 -36.62
N THR A 494 14.11 -35.72 -35.48
CA THR A 494 14.89 -36.01 -34.22
C THR A 494 16.44 -36.04 -34.25
N PRO A 495 17.12 -35.96 -33.08
CA PRO A 495 16.95 -35.00 -31.98
C PRO A 495 18.30 -34.41 -31.50
N MET A 496 18.33 -33.24 -30.84
CA MET A 496 19.39 -32.99 -29.85
C MET A 496 19.05 -32.00 -28.74
N LYS A 497 19.37 -32.44 -27.51
CA LYS A 497 19.28 -31.75 -26.22
C LYS A 497 19.98 -30.39 -26.22
N ILE A 498 19.29 -29.33 -25.80
CA ILE A 498 19.90 -28.04 -25.47
C ILE A 498 19.58 -27.68 -24.02
N LYS A 499 20.57 -27.06 -23.36
CA LYS A 499 20.72 -26.68 -21.95
C LYS A 499 19.52 -25.90 -21.31
N GLN A 500 18.38 -26.56 -21.11
CA GLN A 500 17.26 -26.02 -20.30
C GLN A 500 17.46 -26.22 -18.77
N ASP A 501 18.50 -26.94 -18.36
CA ASP A 501 18.68 -27.38 -16.97
C ASP A 501 18.98 -26.25 -15.96
N GLU A 502 19.56 -25.12 -16.39
CA GLU A 502 19.83 -23.99 -15.49
C GLU A 502 18.56 -23.23 -15.10
N TYR A 503 17.59 -23.09 -16.02
CA TYR A 503 16.34 -22.38 -15.74
C TYR A 503 15.40 -23.21 -14.87
N ARG A 504 15.27 -24.51 -15.19
CA ARG A 504 14.41 -25.45 -14.45
C ARG A 504 14.91 -25.70 -13.03
N LYS A 505 16.23 -25.58 -12.76
CA LYS A 505 16.78 -25.63 -11.40
C LYS A 505 16.49 -24.38 -10.57
N SER A 506 16.39 -23.21 -11.19
CA SER A 506 16.07 -21.95 -10.50
C SER A 506 14.61 -21.92 -10.03
N SER A 507 13.67 -22.40 -10.87
CA SER A 507 12.26 -22.58 -10.48
C SER A 507 12.04 -23.73 -9.49
N ASN A 508 12.90 -24.75 -9.51
CA ASN A 508 12.80 -25.96 -8.68
C ASN A 508 13.74 -25.99 -7.48
N ALA A 509 14.25 -24.84 -7.02
CA ALA A 509 15.09 -24.78 -5.81
C ALA A 509 14.38 -25.41 -4.57
N PHE A 510 13.05 -25.52 -4.63
CA PHE A 510 12.24 -26.36 -3.76
C PHE A 510 11.47 -27.39 -4.62
N SER A 511 12.01 -28.59 -4.81
CA SER A 511 11.27 -29.70 -5.44
C SER A 511 10.10 -30.07 -4.54
N VAL A 512 8.91 -29.56 -4.87
CA VAL A 512 7.72 -29.75 -4.06
C VAL A 512 7.12 -31.13 -4.35
N GLY A 513 7.00 -31.98 -3.32
CA GLY A 513 6.46 -33.34 -3.46
C GLY A 513 4.99 -33.39 -3.89
N HIS A 514 4.52 -34.56 -4.35
CA HIS A 514 3.13 -34.79 -4.82
C HIS A 514 2.05 -34.30 -3.84
N SER A 515 2.32 -34.34 -2.52
CA SER A 515 1.41 -33.86 -1.46
C SER A 515 1.02 -32.39 -1.57
N TRP A 516 1.74 -31.58 -2.34
CA TRP A 516 1.47 -30.14 -2.47
C TRP A 516 0.62 -29.79 -3.68
N LYS A 517 0.37 -30.76 -4.57
CA LYS A 517 -0.61 -30.62 -5.65
C LYS A 517 -2.00 -30.88 -5.09
N MET A 518 -2.98 -30.08 -5.52
CA MET A 518 -4.40 -30.30 -5.26
C MET A 518 -5.12 -30.82 -6.50
N SER A 519 -4.39 -31.13 -7.58
CA SER A 519 -4.94 -31.59 -8.85
C SER A 519 -5.71 -32.92 -8.76
N SER A 520 -5.44 -33.72 -7.73
CA SER A 520 -6.16 -34.98 -7.47
C SER A 520 -7.42 -34.80 -6.59
N MET A 521 -7.65 -33.60 -6.05
CA MET A 521 -8.78 -33.31 -5.18
C MET A 521 -9.95 -32.75 -5.98
N ASN A 522 -11.18 -33.10 -5.59
CA ASN A 522 -12.36 -32.46 -6.13
C ASN A 522 -12.57 -31.05 -5.53
N GLU A 523 -13.45 -30.25 -6.13
CA GLU A 523 -13.64 -28.85 -5.70
C GLU A 523 -14.11 -28.73 -4.24
N VAL A 524 -14.99 -29.63 -3.80
CA VAL A 524 -15.51 -29.64 -2.43
C VAL A 524 -14.39 -29.89 -1.41
N GLN A 525 -13.48 -30.82 -1.69
CA GLN A 525 -12.33 -31.10 -0.85
C GLN A 525 -11.39 -29.89 -0.77
N ILE A 526 -11.13 -29.22 -1.90
CA ILE A 526 -10.28 -28.02 -1.95
C ILE A 526 -10.92 -26.90 -1.13
N ILE A 527 -12.21 -26.61 -1.35
CA ILE A 527 -12.93 -25.57 -0.60
C ILE A 527 -12.98 -25.90 0.88
N GLY A 528 -13.23 -27.17 1.24
CA GLY A 528 -13.23 -27.64 2.62
C GLY A 528 -11.88 -27.38 3.31
N GLU A 529 -10.77 -27.74 2.67
CA GLU A 529 -9.43 -27.48 3.19
C GLU A 529 -9.14 -25.97 3.34
N LEU A 530 -9.39 -25.17 2.31
CA LEU A 530 -9.19 -23.72 2.37
C LEU A 530 -10.08 -23.05 3.42
N GLY A 531 -11.29 -23.58 3.63
CA GLY A 531 -12.21 -23.15 4.69
C GLY A 531 -11.67 -23.39 6.10
N VAL A 532 -10.92 -24.46 6.32
CA VAL A 532 -10.22 -24.70 7.59
C VAL A 532 -9.20 -23.60 7.86
N TYR A 533 -8.38 -23.23 6.87
CA TYR A 533 -7.42 -22.13 7.00
C TYR A 533 -8.12 -20.79 7.29
N ALA A 534 -9.21 -20.49 6.57
CA ALA A 534 -9.98 -19.26 6.78
C ALA A 534 -10.60 -19.19 8.19
N THR A 535 -11.09 -20.32 8.71
CA THR A 535 -11.63 -20.41 10.07
C THR A 535 -10.52 -20.25 11.11
N ALA A 536 -9.37 -20.89 10.90
CA ALA A 536 -8.22 -20.81 11.79
C ALA A 536 -7.66 -19.38 11.91
N PHE A 537 -7.69 -18.59 10.84
CA PHE A 537 -7.28 -17.19 10.85
C PHE A 537 -8.03 -16.36 11.90
N TRP A 538 -9.35 -16.58 12.04
CA TRP A 538 -10.17 -15.80 12.98
C TRP A 538 -10.21 -16.40 14.39
N LEU A 539 -10.01 -17.71 14.53
CA LEU A 539 -10.12 -18.40 15.82
C LEU A 539 -9.16 -17.83 16.88
N ILE A 540 -7.87 -17.68 16.56
CA ILE A 540 -6.87 -17.25 17.55
C ILE A 540 -7.08 -15.77 17.96
N GLY A 541 -7.37 -14.90 16.99
CA GLY A 541 -7.64 -13.48 17.25
C GLY A 541 -8.91 -13.24 18.07
N THR A 542 -9.97 -14.00 17.81
CA THR A 542 -11.22 -13.93 18.58
C THR A 542 -11.05 -14.49 19.99
N LEU A 543 -10.28 -15.57 20.17
CA LEU A 543 -9.92 -16.09 21.49
C LEU A 543 -9.12 -15.06 22.31
N ALA A 544 -8.13 -14.41 21.68
CA ALA A 544 -7.35 -13.34 22.32
C ALA A 544 -8.23 -12.14 22.71
N ALA A 545 -9.19 -11.76 21.85
CA ALA A 545 -10.14 -10.69 22.14
C ALA A 545 -11.12 -11.07 23.27
N ALA A 546 -11.58 -12.32 23.32
CA ALA A 546 -12.48 -12.82 24.36
C ALA A 546 -11.80 -12.87 25.73
N HIS A 547 -10.51 -13.22 25.78
CA HIS A 547 -9.74 -13.30 27.03
C HIS A 547 -9.34 -11.94 27.61
N ARG A 548 -9.55 -10.84 26.87
CA ARG A 548 -9.19 -9.48 27.27
C ARG A 548 -9.85 -9.03 28.58
N GLY A 549 -10.98 -9.64 28.98
CA GLY A 549 -11.75 -9.27 30.17
C GLY A 549 -11.59 -10.20 31.39
N THR A 550 -10.76 -11.23 31.30
CA THR A 550 -10.64 -12.28 32.35
C THR A 550 -9.36 -12.23 33.19
N LEU A 551 -8.51 -11.22 33.00
CA LEU A 551 -7.24 -11.06 33.74
C LEU A 551 -7.12 -9.69 34.39
#